data_AF-A0A075GR88-F1
#
_entry.id   AF-A0A075GR88-F1
#
_cell.length_a   1.000
_cell.length_b   1.000
_cell.length_c   1.000
_cell.angle_alpha   90.00
_cell.angle_beta   90.00
_cell.angle_gamma   90.00
#
_symmetry.space_group_name_H-M   'P 1'
#
loop_
_entity.id
_entity.type
_entity.pdbx_description
1 polymer ?
#
loop_
_entity_poly.entity_id
_entity_poly.type
_entity_poly.pdbx_seq_one_letter_code
_entity_poly.pdbx_strand_id
1 'polypeptide(L)'
;MDLVSQLNETLERLDAQRDALIALHQQVMSRVSSAVDENFPEYEERNLVHTILERPRRPVDLDAWSQNLRLEIPDAEAIIDEVRERMLYQIADTGGRVIVAGKPSDLPWWAALGGSED
;
A
#
# COMPACT_ATOMS: atom_id res chain seq x y z
N MET A 1 39.07 -7.11 22.71
CA MET A 1 39.21 -5.88 21.89
C MET A 1 38.76 -6.15 20.45
N ASP A 2 39.31 -7.14 19.77
CA ASP A 2 38.95 -7.49 18.38
C ASP A 2 37.47 -7.86 18.19
N LEU A 3 36.92 -8.74 19.05
CA LEU A 3 35.51 -9.15 18.96
C LEU A 3 34.50 -7.99 19.10
N VAL A 4 34.85 -6.98 19.89
CA VAL A 4 34.00 -5.80 20.11
C VAL A 4 34.08 -4.86 18.90
N SER A 5 35.25 -4.75 18.26
CA SER A 5 35.42 -4.01 17.02
C SER A 5 34.60 -4.63 15.88
N GLN A 6 34.67 -5.96 15.72
CA GLN A 6 33.91 -6.69 14.70
C GLN A 6 32.40 -6.58 14.91
N LEU A 7 31.94 -6.57 16.16
CA LEU A 7 30.53 -6.33 16.48
C LEU A 7 30.10 -4.92 16.07
N ASN A 8 30.93 -3.91 16.37
CA ASN A 8 30.62 -2.53 16.03
C ASN A 8 30.57 -2.31 14.50
N GLU A 9 31.52 -2.86 13.75
CA GLU A 9 31.51 -2.83 12.28
C GLU A 9 30.27 -3.53 11.70
N THR A 10 29.84 -4.63 12.32
CA THR A 10 28.63 -5.34 11.90
C THR A 10 27.37 -4.51 12.15
N LEU A 11 27.31 -3.80 13.28
CA LEU A 11 26.21 -2.89 13.61
C LEU A 11 26.17 -1.70 12.65
N GLU A 12 27.31 -1.05 12.37
CA GLU A 12 27.40 0.06 11.42
C GLU A 12 26.93 -0.35 10.02
N ARG A 13 27.29 -1.55 9.56
CA ARG A 13 26.79 -2.09 8.29
C ARG A 13 25.29 -2.35 8.31
N LEU A 14 24.76 -2.87 9.41
CA LEU A 14 23.32 -3.11 9.56
C LEU A 14 22.55 -1.79 9.55
N ASP A 15 23.04 -0.76 10.22
CA ASP A 15 22.44 0.56 10.23
C ASP A 15 22.47 1.19 8.83
N ALA A 16 23.60 1.10 8.11
CA ALA A 16 23.67 1.57 6.72
C ALA A 16 22.65 0.86 5.79
N GLN A 17 22.46 -0.45 5.98
CA GLN A 17 21.45 -1.21 5.23
C GLN A 17 20.02 -0.78 5.60
N ARG A 18 19.76 -0.54 6.89
CA ARG A 18 18.49 -0.03 7.39
C ARG A 18 18.18 1.34 6.79
N ASP A 19 19.15 2.26 6.79
CA ASP A 19 18.98 3.60 6.23
C ASP A 19 18.73 3.56 4.73
N ALA A 20 19.42 2.68 3.99
CA ALA A 20 19.15 2.47 2.57
C ALA A 20 17.72 1.97 2.31
N LEU A 21 17.20 1.06 3.14
CA LEU A 21 15.81 0.60 3.06
C LEU A 21 14.82 1.72 3.38
N ILE A 22 15.09 2.55 4.39
CA ILE A 22 14.26 3.72 4.73
C ILE A 22 14.24 4.71 3.56
N ALA A 23 15.40 5.03 2.99
CA ALA A 23 15.51 5.94 1.84
C ALA A 23 14.76 5.41 0.61
N LEU A 24 14.88 4.11 0.33
CA LEU A 24 14.12 3.47 -0.75
C LEU A 24 12.61 3.56 -0.50
N HIS A 25 12.17 3.28 0.72
CA HIS A 25 10.76 3.38 1.09
C HIS A 25 10.25 4.81 0.89
N GLN A 26 10.96 5.83 1.36
CA GLN A 26 10.62 7.24 1.17
C GLN A 26 10.56 7.62 -0.31
N GLN A 27 11.52 7.17 -1.12
CA GLN A 27 11.56 7.43 -2.55
C GLN A 27 10.36 6.79 -3.27
N VAL A 28 10.00 5.57 -2.90
CA VAL A 28 8.79 4.91 -3.43
C VAL A 28 7.55 5.69 -3.03
N MET A 29 7.40 6.03 -1.75
CA MET A 29 6.23 6.79 -1.25
C MET A 29 6.11 8.18 -1.92
N SER A 30 7.22 8.88 -2.13
CA SER A 30 7.22 10.18 -2.82
C SER A 30 6.72 10.06 -4.26
N ARG A 31 7.21 9.06 -5.01
CA ARG A 31 6.75 8.83 -6.39
C ARG A 31 5.30 8.43 -6.46
N VAL A 32 4.87 7.57 -5.54
CA VAL A 32 3.49 7.11 -5.51
C VAL A 32 2.57 8.26 -5.12
N SER A 33 2.93 9.12 -4.17
CA SER A 33 2.14 10.31 -3.81
C SER A 33 1.83 11.19 -5.02
N SER A 34 2.83 11.48 -5.86
CA SER A 34 2.62 12.26 -7.08
C SER A 34 1.66 11.56 -8.06
N ALA A 35 1.81 10.25 -8.24
CA ALA A 35 0.89 9.48 -9.08
C ALA A 35 -0.53 9.44 -8.49
N VAL A 36 -0.67 9.37 -7.18
CA VAL A 36 -1.97 9.36 -6.50
C VAL A 36 -2.69 10.69 -6.69
N ASP A 37 -1.99 11.81 -6.49
CA ASP A 37 -2.53 13.15 -6.70
C ASP A 37 -2.99 13.40 -8.15
N GLU A 38 -2.35 12.75 -9.14
CA GLU A 38 -2.72 12.87 -10.56
C GLU A 38 -3.92 11.97 -10.95
N ASN A 39 -4.07 10.79 -10.33
CA ASN A 39 -5.03 9.76 -10.76
C ASN A 39 -6.30 9.67 -9.90
N PHE A 40 -6.31 10.31 -8.73
CA PHE A 40 -7.44 10.30 -7.81
C PHE A 40 -7.89 11.75 -7.55
N PRO A 41 -8.95 12.23 -8.23
CA PRO A 41 -9.39 13.61 -8.09
C PRO A 41 -9.96 13.93 -6.70
N GLU A 42 -10.63 12.97 -6.06
CA GLU A 42 -11.33 13.20 -4.79
C GLU A 42 -10.39 13.05 -3.59
N TYR A 43 -10.66 13.81 -2.54
CA TYR A 43 -9.82 13.80 -1.34
C TYR A 43 -9.90 12.45 -0.61
N GLU A 44 -11.11 11.90 -0.56
CA GLU A 44 -11.45 10.64 0.07
C GLU A 44 -10.71 9.48 -0.60
N GLU A 45 -10.73 9.43 -1.94
CA GLU A 45 -9.97 8.46 -2.73
C GLU A 45 -8.47 8.55 -2.43
N ARG A 46 -7.87 9.75 -2.46
CA ARG A 46 -6.43 9.94 -2.16
C ARG A 46 -6.11 9.49 -0.75
N ASN A 47 -6.93 9.88 0.22
CA ASN A 47 -6.73 9.51 1.62
C ASN A 47 -6.80 7.98 1.80
N LEU A 48 -7.72 7.31 1.11
CA LEU A 48 -7.81 5.87 1.11
C LEU A 48 -6.55 5.23 0.49
N VAL A 49 -6.14 5.68 -0.69
CA VAL A 49 -4.95 5.15 -1.37
C VAL A 49 -3.70 5.33 -0.51
N HIS A 50 -3.51 6.50 0.11
CA HIS A 50 -2.41 6.71 1.06
C HIS A 50 -2.46 5.72 2.23
N THR A 51 -3.63 5.51 2.82
CA THR A 51 -3.82 4.54 3.92
C THR A 51 -3.47 3.11 3.48
N ILE A 52 -3.86 2.72 2.26
CA ILE A 52 -3.52 1.41 1.67
C ILE A 52 -2.00 1.30 1.47
N LEU A 53 -1.35 2.32 0.93
CA LEU A 53 0.07 2.30 0.58
C LEU A 53 1.01 2.34 1.78
N GLU A 54 0.60 2.98 2.89
CA GLU A 54 1.33 2.92 4.14
C GLU A 54 1.42 1.51 4.70
N ARG A 55 0.36 0.70 4.51
CA ARG A 55 0.28 -0.68 5.01
C ARG A 55 -0.37 -1.62 3.98
N PRO A 56 0.29 -1.92 2.85
CA PRO A 56 -0.34 -2.60 1.71
C PRO A 56 -0.78 -4.03 2.02
N ARG A 57 -0.20 -4.65 3.04
CA ARG A 57 -0.54 -6.02 3.47
C ARG A 57 -1.62 -6.08 4.54
N ARG A 58 -1.96 -4.95 5.19
CA ARG A 58 -2.96 -4.90 6.26
C ARG A 58 -4.30 -4.42 5.67
N PRO A 59 -5.39 -5.16 5.87
CA PRO A 59 -6.72 -4.69 5.51
C PRO A 59 -7.02 -3.32 6.13
N VAL A 60 -7.60 -2.42 5.34
CA VAL A 60 -8.09 -1.14 5.86
C VAL A 60 -9.30 -1.44 6.74
N ASP A 61 -9.34 -0.80 7.90
CA ASP A 61 -10.50 -0.80 8.78
C ASP A 61 -11.50 0.22 8.24
N LEU A 62 -12.51 -0.25 7.52
CA LEU A 62 -13.46 0.61 6.79
C LEU A 62 -14.34 1.41 7.73
N ASP A 63 -14.69 0.83 8.88
CA ASP A 63 -15.47 1.48 9.91
C ASP A 63 -14.68 2.63 10.53
N ALA A 64 -13.40 2.40 10.86
CA ALA A 64 -12.54 3.44 11.39
C ALA A 64 -12.25 4.53 10.34
N TRP A 65 -12.04 4.16 9.07
CA TRP A 65 -11.75 5.10 7.99
C TRP A 65 -12.95 5.99 7.65
N SER A 66 -14.15 5.41 7.49
CA SER A 66 -15.40 6.15 7.23
C SER A 66 -15.75 7.09 8.38
N GLN A 67 -15.58 6.66 9.64
CA GLN A 67 -15.79 7.51 10.82
C GLN A 67 -14.85 8.72 10.84
N ASN A 68 -13.58 8.54 10.47
CA ASN A 68 -12.61 9.63 10.41
C ASN A 68 -12.97 10.69 9.37
N LEU A 69 -13.57 10.27 8.25
CA LEU A 69 -14.01 11.16 7.17
C LEU A 69 -15.46 11.64 7.31
N ARG A 70 -16.19 11.15 8.32
CA ARG A 70 -17.64 11.40 8.51
C ARG A 70 -18.46 11.02 7.27
N LEU A 71 -18.07 9.95 6.59
CA LEU A 71 -18.78 9.39 5.44
C LEU A 71 -19.87 8.42 5.92
N GLU A 72 -20.95 8.31 5.15
CA GLU A 72 -21.88 7.20 5.32
C GLU A 72 -21.23 5.90 4.80
N ILE A 73 -21.54 4.76 5.43
CA ILE A 73 -20.94 3.46 5.07
C ILE A 73 -21.12 3.09 3.58
N PRO A 74 -22.29 3.31 2.94
CA PRO A 74 -22.46 3.01 1.52
C PRO A 74 -21.52 3.82 0.61
N ASP A 75 -21.25 5.07 0.97
CA ASP A 75 -20.33 5.93 0.23
C ASP A 75 -18.88 5.44 0.41
N ALA A 76 -18.56 4.95 1.61
CA ALA A 76 -17.24 4.39 1.89
C ALA A 76 -16.94 3.14 1.05
N GLU A 77 -17.90 2.21 0.95
CA GLU A 77 -17.77 1.00 0.12
C GLU A 77 -17.57 1.35 -1.36
N ALA A 78 -18.34 2.30 -1.90
CA ALA A 78 -18.22 2.75 -3.28
C ALA A 78 -16.82 3.32 -3.58
N ILE A 79 -16.28 4.16 -2.69
CA ILE A 79 -14.93 4.73 -2.83
C ILE A 79 -13.86 3.65 -2.82
N ILE A 80 -14.03 2.61 -1.99
CA ILE A 80 -13.08 1.50 -1.92
C ILE A 80 -13.06 0.68 -3.20
N ASP A 81 -14.23 0.39 -3.75
CA ASP A 81 -14.34 -0.36 -5.00
C ASP A 81 -13.76 0.43 -6.17
N GLU A 82 -14.04 1.72 -6.25
CA GLU A 82 -13.48 2.62 -7.26
C GLU A 82 -11.95 2.70 -7.17
N VAL A 83 -11.42 2.90 -5.95
CA VAL A 83 -9.97 2.94 -5.71
C VAL A 83 -9.32 1.60 -6.09
N ARG A 84 -9.92 0.49 -5.69
CA ARG A 84 -9.41 -0.85 -5.98
C ARG A 84 -9.35 -1.11 -7.48
N GLU A 85 -10.43 -0.82 -8.20
CA GLU A 85 -10.51 -1.01 -9.65
C GLU A 85 -9.46 -0.16 -10.37
N ARG A 86 -9.32 1.11 -9.99
CA ARG A 86 -8.35 2.03 -10.59
C ARG A 86 -6.90 1.60 -10.34
N MET A 87 -6.58 1.13 -9.13
CA MET A 87 -5.26 0.59 -8.81
C MET A 87 -4.95 -0.67 -9.64
N LEU A 88 -5.91 -1.60 -9.77
CA LEU A 88 -5.75 -2.80 -10.58
C LEU A 88 -5.53 -2.46 -12.06
N TYR A 89 -6.30 -1.50 -12.58
CA TYR A 89 -6.15 -1.02 -13.95
C TYR A 89 -4.77 -0.42 -14.19
N GLN A 90 -4.29 0.47 -13.32
CA GLN A 90 -2.97 1.08 -13.46
C GLN A 90 -1.84 0.05 -13.44
N ILE A 91 -1.93 -0.99 -12.62
CA ILE A 91 -0.94 -2.06 -12.56
C ILE A 91 -0.94 -2.87 -13.87
N ALA A 92 -2.13 -3.17 -14.40
CA ALA A 92 -2.28 -3.89 -15.66
C ALA A 92 -1.73 -3.07 -16.84
N ASP A 93 -2.09 -1.79 -16.92
CA ASP A 93 -1.73 -0.87 -18.00
C ASP A 93 -0.22 -0.56 -18.01
N THR A 94 0.35 -0.17 -16.87
CA THR A 94 1.77 0.17 -16.74
C THR A 94 2.68 -1.05 -16.92
N GLY A 95 2.17 -2.23 -16.56
CA GLY A 95 2.96 -3.46 -16.48
C GLY A 95 2.83 -4.40 -17.67
N GLY A 96 1.82 -4.24 -18.53
CA GLY A 96 1.41 -5.28 -19.49
C GLY A 96 1.11 -6.62 -18.81
N ARG A 97 0.72 -6.58 -17.53
CA ARG A 97 0.62 -7.75 -16.64
C ARG A 97 -0.85 -8.10 -16.43
N VAL A 98 -1.19 -9.37 -16.60
CA VAL A 98 -2.51 -9.91 -16.24
C VAL A 98 -2.47 -10.29 -14.76
N ILE A 99 -3.31 -9.65 -13.94
CA ILE A 99 -3.49 -10.01 -12.54
C ILE A 99 -4.52 -11.14 -12.47
N VAL A 100 -4.04 -12.36 -12.16
CA VAL A 100 -4.91 -13.51 -11.93
C VAL A 100 -4.93 -13.78 -10.43
N ALA A 101 -6.07 -13.51 -9.79
CA ALA A 101 -6.31 -13.91 -8.41
C ALA A 101 -6.97 -15.29 -8.40
N GLY A 102 -6.31 -16.27 -7.81
CA GLY A 102 -6.85 -17.60 -7.50
C GLY A 102 -6.56 -17.97 -6.05
N LYS A 103 -7.40 -18.79 -5.40
CA LYS A 103 -7.22 -19.21 -3.99
C LYS A 103 -5.90 -20.01 -3.78
N PRO A 104 -5.23 -19.90 -2.61
CA PRO A 104 -4.99 -18.71 -1.80
C PRO A 104 -3.73 -18.01 -2.34
N SER A 105 -3.90 -16.92 -3.06
CA SER A 105 -2.76 -16.15 -3.57
C SER A 105 -2.20 -15.23 -2.48
N ASP A 106 -0.87 -15.08 -2.39
CA ASP A 106 -0.17 -14.07 -1.56
C ASP A 106 -0.41 -12.61 -2.02
N LEU A 107 -1.49 -12.38 -2.76
CA LEU A 107 -1.86 -11.06 -3.23
C LEU A 107 -2.28 -10.19 -2.04
N PRO A 108 -1.99 -8.88 -2.10
CA PRO A 108 -2.55 -7.93 -1.16
C PRO A 108 -4.08 -8.05 -1.09
N TRP A 109 -4.67 -7.82 0.07
CA TRP A 109 -6.12 -7.96 0.31
C TRP A 109 -6.99 -7.13 -0.66
N TRP A 110 -6.48 -6.01 -1.16
CA TRP A 110 -7.15 -5.17 -2.15
C TRP A 110 -7.10 -5.79 -3.56
N ALA A 111 -6.10 -6.61 -3.88
CA ALA A 111 -5.96 -7.30 -5.17
C ALA A 111 -6.60 -8.71 -5.19
N ALA A 112 -6.99 -9.22 -4.03
CA ALA A 112 -7.75 -10.47 -3.95
C ALA A 112 -9.16 -10.22 -4.51
N LEU A 113 -9.41 -10.69 -5.74
CA LEU A 113 -10.76 -10.71 -6.31
C LEU A 113 -11.60 -11.71 -5.51
N GLY A 114 -12.61 -11.20 -4.79
CA GLY A 114 -13.68 -12.03 -4.22
C GLY A 114 -13.22 -13.13 -3.28
N GLY A 115 -12.94 -12.77 -2.03
CA GLY A 115 -13.31 -13.64 -0.93
C GLY A 115 -14.81 -13.46 -0.69
N SER A 116 -15.65 -14.04 -1.55
CA SER A 116 -17.05 -14.26 -1.20
C SER A 116 -17.04 -15.20 0.00
N GLU A 117 -17.26 -14.63 1.19
CA GLU A 117 -17.76 -15.38 2.33
C GLU A 117 -19.11 -15.97 1.90
N ASP A 118 -19.12 -17.28 1.72
CA ASP A 118 -20.34 -18.10 1.81
C ASP A 118 -20.75 -18.23 3.28
#